data_AF-A0A536T1T5-F1
#
_entry.id   AF-A0A536T1T5-F1
#
_cell.length_a   1.000
_cell.length_b   1.000
_cell.length_c   1.000
_cell.angle_alpha   90.00
_cell.angle_beta   90.00
_cell.angle_gamma   90.00
#
_symmetry.space_group_name_H-M   'P 1'
#
loop_
_entity.id
_entity.type
_entity.pdbx_description
1 polymer ?
#
loop_
_entity_poly.entity_id
_entity_poly.type
_entity_poly.pdbx_seq_one_letter_code
_entity_poly.pdbx_strand_id
1 'polypeptide(L)'
;MHTQDKPSVVLICHEQDRLDTEGLASWLASTARLAGLIIIRDPRSRRWRAARREIRRVGWLRFLDVIAFRAYARLRLARRDRAWTTSEIERLRRRYPADLASVPRIIVSTPNANEAREFLEQLRPDLAVARCKIILKPAIFAIPRVGTFVLHPGICPEYRNAHGCFWALVRRDLGRVGMTLLRVDPGIDTGPIFL
;
A
#
# COMPACT_ATOMS: atom_id res chain seq x y z
N MET A 1 12.61 -14.16 -25.01
CA MET A 1 13.49 -13.03 -25.39
C MET A 1 13.61 -12.10 -24.18
N HIS A 2 14.77 -12.15 -23.51
CA HIS A 2 15.27 -11.29 -22.42
C HIS A 2 14.35 -10.94 -21.22
N THR A 3 14.09 -11.89 -20.32
CA THR A 3 13.62 -11.59 -18.94
C THR A 3 14.77 -11.25 -17.96
N GLN A 4 16.03 -11.44 -18.38
CA GLN A 4 17.21 -11.25 -17.53
C GLN A 4 17.63 -9.78 -17.35
N ASP A 5 17.18 -8.85 -18.21
CA ASP A 5 17.59 -7.43 -18.16
C ASP A 5 16.59 -6.50 -17.45
N LYS A 6 15.41 -6.99 -17.04
CA LYS A 6 14.43 -6.15 -16.35
C LYS A 6 14.81 -5.98 -14.87
N PRO A 7 14.72 -4.76 -14.31
CA PRO A 7 14.94 -4.56 -12.88
C PRO A 7 13.94 -5.41 -12.09
N SER A 8 14.43 -5.94 -10.98
CA SER A 8 13.66 -6.78 -10.08
C SER A 8 12.96 -5.95 -9.02
N VAL A 9 11.69 -6.26 -8.77
CA VAL A 9 10.85 -5.50 -7.84
C VAL A 9 10.17 -6.41 -6.83
N VAL A 10 10.13 -5.97 -5.58
CA VAL A 10 9.26 -6.56 -4.54
C VAL A 10 8.14 -5.59 -4.21
N LEU A 11 6.90 -6.09 -4.17
CA LEU A 11 5.74 -5.28 -3.76
C LEU A 11 5.36 -5.61 -2.31
N ILE A 12 5.22 -4.57 -1.49
CA ILE A 12 4.78 -4.64 -0.10
C ILE A 12 3.38 -4.05 -0.02
N CYS A 13 2.36 -4.85 0.30
CA CYS A 13 0.96 -4.39 0.29
C CYS A 13 0.11 -5.10 1.35
N HIS A 14 -1.11 -4.59 1.58
CA HIS A 14 -2.04 -5.21 2.51
C HIS A 14 -2.86 -6.32 1.84
N GLU A 15 -3.07 -7.44 2.53
CA GLU A 15 -3.85 -8.59 2.03
C GLU A 15 -5.23 -8.21 1.52
N GLN A 16 -5.86 -7.22 2.15
CA GLN A 16 -7.23 -6.82 1.84
C GLN A 16 -7.32 -5.88 0.64
N ASP A 17 -6.20 -5.32 0.18
CA ASP A 17 -6.17 -4.41 -0.95
C ASP A 17 -5.94 -5.20 -2.25
N ARG A 18 -7.05 -5.60 -2.88
CA ARG A 18 -7.02 -6.36 -4.13
C ARG A 18 -6.52 -5.54 -5.33
N LEU A 19 -6.64 -4.21 -5.28
CA LEU A 19 -6.07 -3.36 -6.33
C LEU A 19 -4.54 -3.44 -6.29
N ASP A 20 -3.94 -3.50 -5.11
CA ASP A 20 -2.50 -3.67 -4.98
C ASP A 20 -2.07 -5.13 -5.23
N THR A 21 -2.69 -6.11 -4.55
CA THR A 21 -2.27 -7.53 -4.59
C THR A 21 -2.50 -8.21 -5.94
N GLU A 22 -3.48 -7.76 -6.72
CA GLU A 22 -3.75 -8.27 -8.07
C GLU A 22 -3.41 -7.23 -9.14
N GLY A 23 -4.03 -6.05 -9.09
CA GLY A 23 -3.93 -5.05 -10.16
C GLY A 23 -2.53 -4.47 -10.33
N LEU A 24 -1.98 -3.87 -9.28
CA LEU A 24 -0.65 -3.27 -9.27
C LEU A 24 0.43 -4.36 -9.44
N ALA A 25 0.26 -5.52 -8.81
CA ALA A 25 1.15 -6.66 -9.00
C ALA A 25 1.20 -7.09 -10.48
N SER A 26 0.05 -7.20 -11.16
CA SER A 26 -0.02 -7.49 -12.60
C SER A 26 0.68 -6.43 -13.45
N TRP A 27 0.47 -5.14 -13.14
CA TRP A 27 1.16 -4.05 -13.84
C TRP A 27 2.68 -4.11 -13.63
N LEU A 28 3.15 -4.28 -12.38
CA LEU A 28 4.57 -4.39 -12.06
C LEU A 28 5.22 -5.59 -12.77
N ALA A 29 4.54 -6.73 -12.82
CA ALA A 29 5.03 -7.92 -13.53
C ALA A 29 5.13 -7.72 -15.05
N SER A 30 4.36 -6.79 -15.63
CA SER A 30 4.46 -6.45 -17.05
C SER A 30 5.67 -5.55 -17.35
N THR A 31 6.01 -4.62 -16.44
CA THR A 31 7.07 -3.61 -16.64
C THR A 31 8.42 -4.04 -16.09
N ALA A 32 8.44 -4.87 -15.05
CA ALA A 32 9.62 -5.27 -14.29
C ALA A 32 9.56 -6.78 -13.94
N ARG A 33 10.66 -7.33 -13.43
CA ARG A 33 10.66 -8.70 -12.90
C ARG A 33 10.09 -8.67 -11.47
N LEU A 34 8.81 -8.95 -11.31
CA LEU A 34 8.19 -9.06 -9.98
C LEU A 34 8.78 -10.27 -9.23
N ALA A 35 9.74 -10.01 -8.35
CA ALA A 35 10.55 -11.01 -7.68
C ALA A 35 9.88 -11.57 -6.42
N GLY A 36 8.97 -10.82 -5.80
CA GLY A 36 8.26 -11.29 -4.62
C GLY A 36 7.16 -10.35 -4.12
N LEU A 37 6.32 -10.89 -3.24
CA LEU A 37 5.22 -10.21 -2.59
C LEU A 37 5.32 -10.33 -1.07
N ILE A 38 5.35 -9.17 -0.39
CA ILE A 38 5.23 -9.11 1.07
C ILE A 38 3.81 -8.67 1.41
N ILE A 39 3.00 -9.62 1.86
CA ILE A 39 1.59 -9.41 2.13
C ILE A 39 1.40 -9.14 3.62
N ILE A 40 0.88 -7.97 3.96
CA ILE A 40 0.61 -7.56 5.34
C ILE A 40 -0.80 -8.01 5.73
N ARG A 41 -0.89 -8.86 6.74
CA ARG A 41 -2.14 -9.29 7.35
C ARG A 41 -2.26 -8.69 8.76
N ASP A 42 -3.15 -7.72 8.92
CA ASP A 42 -3.38 -7.11 10.23
C ASP A 42 -3.93 -8.14 11.24
N PRO A 43 -3.31 -8.30 12.43
CA PRO A 43 -3.83 -9.20 13.45
C PRO A 43 -5.15 -8.67 14.01
N ARG A 44 -6.07 -9.57 14.38
CA ARG A 44 -7.37 -9.20 14.96
C ARG A 44 -7.23 -8.31 16.20
N SER A 45 -6.17 -8.49 16.98
CA SER A 45 -5.84 -7.66 18.16
C SER A 45 -5.64 -6.18 17.82
N ARG A 46 -5.22 -5.84 16.59
CA ARG A 46 -5.05 -4.46 16.14
C ARG A 46 -6.40 -3.74 16.03
N ARG A 47 -7.47 -4.44 15.60
CA ARG A 47 -8.83 -3.88 15.53
C ARG A 47 -9.36 -3.50 16.90
N TRP A 48 -9.16 -4.37 17.90
CA TRP A 48 -9.54 -4.09 19.28
C TRP A 48 -8.77 -2.90 19.87
N ARG A 49 -7.45 -2.85 19.64
CA ARG A 49 -6.63 -1.70 20.05
C ARG A 49 -7.03 -0.41 19.34
N ALA A 50 -7.43 -0.46 18.08
CA ALA A 50 -7.94 0.69 17.35
C ALA A 50 -9.28 1.17 17.92
N ALA A 51 -10.23 0.27 18.18
CA ALA A 51 -11.50 0.61 18.81
C ALA A 51 -11.30 1.26 20.20
N ARG A 52 -10.47 0.65 21.07
CA ARG A 52 -10.15 1.21 22.40
C ARG A 52 -9.48 2.57 22.32
N ARG A 53 -8.63 2.82 21.32
CA ARG A 53 -8.02 4.14 21.10
C ARG A 53 -9.05 5.17 20.65
N GLU A 54 -9.94 4.78 19.75
CA GLU A 54 -10.98 5.66 19.24
C GLU A 54 -11.97 6.04 20.35
N ILE A 55 -12.43 5.07 21.14
CA ILE A 55 -13.28 5.33 22.31
C ILE A 55 -12.63 6.33 23.27
N ARG A 56 -11.34 6.16 23.57
CA ARG A 56 -10.59 7.12 24.41
C ARG A 56 -10.47 8.50 23.79
N ARG A 57 -10.45 8.61 22.46
CA ARG A 57 -10.30 9.86 21.73
C ARG A 57 -11.61 10.65 21.62
N VAL A 58 -12.72 9.96 21.35
CA VAL A 58 -14.01 10.62 21.03
C VAL A 58 -15.12 10.38 22.05
N GLY A 59 -14.90 9.48 23.02
CA GLY A 59 -15.91 9.04 23.97
C GLY A 59 -16.84 7.96 23.42
N TRP A 60 -17.55 7.25 24.30
CA TRP A 60 -18.43 6.15 23.91
C TRP A 60 -19.60 6.56 23.01
N LEU A 61 -20.18 7.74 23.24
CA LEU A 61 -21.31 8.23 22.44
C LEU A 61 -20.91 8.46 20.97
N ARG A 62 -19.84 9.23 20.72
CA ARG A 62 -19.34 9.46 19.34
C ARG A 62 -18.75 8.20 18.71
N PHE A 63 -18.30 7.24 19.52
CA PHE A 63 -17.89 5.95 18.99
C PHE A 63 -19.08 5.19 18.38
N LEU A 64 -20.31 5.36 18.89
CA LEU A 64 -21.50 4.81 18.24
C LEU A 64 -21.69 5.37 16.83
N ASP A 65 -21.40 6.65 16.60
CA ASP A 65 -21.45 7.24 15.25
C ASP A 65 -20.45 6.55 14.30
N VAL A 66 -19.24 6.23 14.78
CA VAL A 66 -18.25 5.48 14.00
C VAL A 66 -18.77 4.08 13.64
N ILE A 67 -19.43 3.41 14.58
CA ILE A 67 -20.05 2.09 14.34
C ILE A 67 -21.23 2.21 13.36
N ALA A 68 -22.10 3.20 13.54
CA ALA A 68 -23.23 3.47 12.66
C ALA A 68 -22.77 3.76 11.23
N PHE A 69 -21.75 4.60 11.06
CA PHE A 69 -21.15 4.87 9.75
C PHE A 69 -20.55 3.60 9.12
N ARG A 70 -19.86 2.76 9.89
CA ARG A 70 -19.33 1.48 9.38
C ARG A 70 -20.44 0.52 8.96
N ALA A 71 -21.53 0.47 9.70
CA ALA A 71 -22.70 -0.34 9.35
C ALA A 71 -23.35 0.19 8.06
N TYR A 72 -23.56 1.50 7.97
CA TYR A 72 -24.06 2.16 6.76
C TYR A 72 -23.16 1.87 5.55
N ALA A 73 -21.85 2.09 5.67
CA ALA A 73 -20.89 1.84 4.59
C ALA A 73 -20.93 0.38 4.14
N ARG A 74 -21.00 -0.58 5.08
CA ARG A 74 -21.09 -2.01 4.78
C ARG A 74 -22.37 -2.38 4.03
N LEU A 75 -23.51 -1.80 4.43
CA LEU A 75 -24.83 -2.14 3.88
C LEU A 75 -25.12 -1.41 2.56
N ARG A 76 -24.65 -0.17 2.41
CA ARG A 76 -25.04 0.73 1.30
C ARG A 76 -23.94 0.95 0.28
N LEU A 77 -22.69 1.12 0.71
CA LEU A 77 -21.58 1.50 -0.19
C LEU A 77 -20.80 0.29 -0.68
N ALA A 78 -20.55 -0.67 0.20
CA ALA A 78 -19.58 -1.73 -0.03
C ALA A 78 -19.94 -2.67 -1.20
N ARG A 79 -21.22 -2.77 -1.60
CA ARG A 79 -21.61 -3.55 -2.79
C ARG A 79 -21.09 -2.87 -4.07
N ARG A 80 -21.33 -1.57 -4.21
CA ARG A 80 -20.89 -0.77 -5.36
C ARG A 80 -19.36 -0.75 -5.43
N ASP A 81 -18.70 -0.53 -4.30
CA ASP A 81 -17.24 -0.50 -4.23
C ASP A 81 -16.63 -1.85 -4.62
N ARG A 82 -17.18 -2.97 -4.12
CA ARG A 82 -16.71 -4.31 -4.51
C ARG A 82 -16.92 -4.61 -5.99
N ALA A 83 -18.06 -4.21 -6.55
CA ALA A 83 -18.35 -4.39 -7.97
C ALA A 83 -17.35 -3.60 -8.82
N TRP A 84 -17.12 -2.33 -8.48
CA TRP A 84 -16.14 -1.47 -9.16
C TRP A 84 -14.70 -2.01 -9.01
N THR A 85 -14.27 -2.39 -7.81
CA THR A 85 -12.95 -2.99 -7.60
C THR A 85 -12.77 -4.25 -8.43
N THR A 86 -13.81 -5.09 -8.53
CA THR A 86 -13.74 -6.34 -9.29
C THR A 86 -13.62 -6.07 -10.79
N SER A 87 -14.43 -5.16 -11.35
CA SER A 87 -14.33 -4.79 -12.76
C SER A 87 -13.00 -4.12 -13.09
N GLU A 88 -12.46 -3.32 -12.18
CA GLU A 88 -11.18 -2.66 -12.34
C GLU A 88 -10.01 -3.65 -12.31
N ILE A 89 -10.01 -4.61 -11.39
CA ILE A 89 -9.01 -5.70 -11.36
C ILE A 89 -9.09 -6.51 -12.65
N GLU A 90 -10.29 -6.85 -13.10
CA GLU A 90 -10.47 -7.62 -14.34
C GLU A 90 -9.94 -6.84 -15.56
N ARG A 91 -10.19 -5.52 -15.61
CA ARG A 91 -9.61 -4.61 -16.61
C ARG A 91 -8.08 -4.62 -16.56
N LEU A 92 -7.49 -4.50 -15.37
CA LEU A 92 -6.03 -4.50 -15.20
C LEU A 92 -5.41 -5.85 -15.56
N ARG A 93 -6.03 -6.97 -15.20
CA ARG A 93 -5.54 -8.32 -15.54
C ARG A 93 -5.62 -8.60 -17.05
N ARG A 94 -6.65 -8.09 -17.73
CA ARG A 94 -6.71 -8.13 -19.20
C ARG A 94 -5.63 -7.28 -19.85
N ARG A 95 -5.40 -6.08 -19.31
CA ARG A 95 -4.41 -5.13 -19.85
C ARG A 95 -2.96 -5.57 -19.58
N TYR A 96 -2.72 -6.19 -18.42
CA TYR A 96 -1.42 -6.61 -17.93
C TYR A 96 -1.47 -8.08 -17.49
N PRO A 97 -1.55 -9.03 -18.44
CA PRO A 97 -1.59 -10.45 -18.12
C PRO A 97 -0.28 -10.86 -17.42
N ALA A 98 -0.41 -11.44 -16.23
CA ALA A 98 0.72 -11.91 -15.43
C ALA A 98 0.33 -13.16 -14.64
N ASP A 99 1.24 -14.12 -14.55
CA ASP A 99 1.10 -15.25 -13.65
C ASP A 99 1.59 -14.87 -12.25
N LEU A 100 0.67 -14.34 -11.44
CA LEU A 100 0.98 -13.97 -10.05
C LEU A 100 1.07 -15.19 -9.12
N ALA A 101 0.65 -16.38 -9.57
CA ALA A 101 0.67 -17.59 -8.74
C ALA A 101 2.11 -18.12 -8.57
N SER A 102 2.95 -17.97 -9.59
CA SER A 102 4.37 -18.35 -9.53
C SER A 102 5.25 -17.35 -8.77
N VAL A 103 4.75 -16.17 -8.43
CA VAL A 103 5.51 -15.16 -7.68
C VAL A 103 5.63 -15.57 -6.20
N PRO A 104 6.86 -15.69 -5.67
CA PRO A 104 7.08 -15.99 -4.26
C PRO A 104 6.39 -14.97 -3.35
N ARG A 105 5.74 -15.44 -2.28
CA ARG A 105 5.03 -14.56 -1.34
C ARG A 105 5.23 -14.99 0.10
N ILE A 106 5.29 -14.00 0.99
CA ILE A 106 5.25 -14.18 2.43
C ILE A 106 4.10 -13.39 3.03
N ILE A 107 3.54 -13.87 4.13
CA ILE A 107 2.48 -13.19 4.87
C ILE A 107 3.01 -12.82 6.24
N VAL A 108 2.98 -11.53 6.56
CA VAL A 108 3.54 -10.97 7.80
C VAL A 108 2.52 -10.06 8.50
N SER A 109 2.63 -9.94 9.82
CA SER A 109 1.79 -9.00 10.58
C SER A 109 2.27 -7.54 10.49
N THR A 110 3.52 -7.36 10.07
CA THR A 110 4.19 -6.07 9.87
C THR A 110 5.29 -6.26 8.82
N PRO A 111 5.50 -5.30 7.91
CA PRO A 111 6.60 -5.37 6.93
C PRO A 111 7.98 -5.23 7.60
N ASN A 112 8.03 -4.82 8.87
CA ASN A 112 9.26 -4.72 9.67
C ASN A 112 9.59 -6.00 10.46
N ALA A 113 8.98 -7.13 10.10
CA ALA A 113 9.26 -8.42 10.73
C ALA A 113 10.59 -8.99 10.20
N ASN A 114 11.25 -9.86 10.98
CA ASN A 114 12.52 -10.45 10.58
C ASN A 114 12.36 -11.32 9.33
N GLU A 115 11.23 -12.02 9.21
CA GLU A 115 10.88 -12.85 8.06
C GLU A 115 10.74 -12.00 6.78
N ALA A 116 10.26 -10.76 6.89
CA ALA A 116 10.20 -9.82 5.76
C ALA A 116 11.59 -9.31 5.36
N ARG A 117 12.45 -9.08 6.34
CA ARG A 117 13.86 -8.70 6.13
C ARG A 117 14.60 -9.84 5.42
N GLU A 118 14.55 -11.05 5.95
CA GLU A 118 15.19 -12.24 5.40
C GLU A 118 14.73 -12.52 3.96
N PHE A 119 13.43 -12.37 3.69
CA PHE A 119 12.88 -12.54 2.34
C PHE A 119 13.45 -11.50 1.34
N LEU A 120 13.57 -10.24 1.75
CA LEU A 120 14.19 -9.21 0.91
C LEU A 120 15.69 -9.47 0.69
N GLU A 121 16.42 -9.88 1.73
CA GLU A 121 17.85 -10.18 1.68
C GLU A 121 18.14 -11.39 0.78
N GLN A 122 17.26 -12.40 0.78
CA GLN A 122 17.36 -13.56 -0.11
C GLN A 122 17.11 -13.18 -1.58
N LEU A 123 16.08 -12.37 -1.85
CA LEU A 123 15.71 -11.98 -3.21
C LEU A 123 16.64 -10.93 -3.83
N ARG A 124 17.30 -10.12 -3.01
CA ARG A 124 18.17 -8.98 -3.41
C ARG A 124 17.55 -8.12 -4.52
N PRO A 125 16.34 -7.57 -4.32
CA PRO A 125 15.65 -6.84 -5.37
C PRO A 125 16.35 -5.53 -5.71
N ASP A 126 16.17 -5.06 -6.95
CA ASP A 126 16.62 -3.72 -7.35
C ASP A 126 15.76 -2.64 -6.68
N LEU A 127 14.44 -2.87 -6.64
CA LEU A 127 13.45 -1.93 -6.15
C LEU A 127 12.49 -2.61 -5.18
N ALA A 128 11.96 -1.86 -4.22
CA ALA A 128 10.71 -2.23 -3.56
C ALA A 128 9.66 -1.14 -3.78
N VAL A 129 8.40 -1.54 -3.96
CA VAL A 129 7.26 -0.63 -3.98
C VAL A 129 6.42 -0.89 -2.74
N ALA A 130 6.30 0.13 -1.89
CA ALA A 130 5.55 0.09 -0.65
C ALA A 130 4.16 0.69 -0.86
N ARG A 131 3.14 -0.14 -0.72
CA ARG A 131 1.72 0.21 -0.68
C ARG A 131 1.13 -0.20 0.66
N CYS A 132 1.68 0.37 1.72
CA CYS A 132 1.28 0.04 3.08
C CYS A 132 1.12 1.27 3.96
N LYS A 133 0.54 1.07 5.15
CA LYS A 133 0.21 2.12 6.12
C LYS A 133 1.13 2.07 7.34
N ILE A 134 2.30 1.45 7.18
CA ILE A 134 3.26 1.19 8.24
C ILE A 134 4.57 1.86 7.84
N ILE A 135 5.12 2.67 8.74
CA ILE A 135 6.44 3.27 8.55
C ILE A 135 7.47 2.14 8.44
N LEU A 136 8.14 2.06 7.30
CA LEU A 136 9.20 1.08 7.09
C LEU A 136 10.45 1.51 7.86
N LYS A 137 11.08 0.56 8.54
CA LYS A 137 12.35 0.79 9.22
C LYS A 137 13.50 0.77 8.20
N PRO A 138 14.64 1.42 8.50
CA PRO A 138 15.83 1.37 7.63
C PRO A 138 16.27 -0.06 7.30
N ALA A 139 16.15 -0.98 8.26
CA ALA A 139 16.42 -2.41 8.08
C ALA A 139 15.56 -3.09 7.01
N ILE A 140 14.51 -2.44 6.51
CA ILE A 140 13.67 -2.92 5.41
C ILE A 140 13.90 -2.06 4.17
N PHE A 141 13.70 -0.74 4.29
CA PHE A 141 13.65 0.10 3.09
C PHE A 141 15.00 0.30 2.41
N ALA A 142 16.10 0.04 3.12
CA ALA A 142 17.46 0.14 2.59
C ALA A 142 17.97 -1.16 1.94
N ILE A 143 17.23 -2.28 2.01
CA ILE A 143 17.66 -3.55 1.41
C ILE A 143 17.65 -3.50 -0.13
N PRO A 144 16.61 -2.98 -0.81
CA PRO A 144 16.61 -2.94 -2.26
C PRO A 144 17.73 -2.05 -2.81
N ARG A 145 18.43 -2.53 -3.84
CA ARG A 145 19.68 -1.92 -4.33
C ARG A 145 19.55 -0.45 -4.74
N VAL A 146 18.47 -0.09 -5.42
CA VAL A 146 18.18 1.28 -5.88
C VAL A 146 17.35 2.04 -4.84
N GLY A 147 16.49 1.30 -4.12
CA GLY A 147 15.74 1.80 -2.97
C GLY A 147 14.29 1.34 -2.93
N THR A 148 13.61 1.76 -1.88
CA THR A 148 12.18 1.53 -1.69
C THR A 148 11.40 2.78 -2.06
N PHE A 149 10.30 2.63 -2.79
CA PHE A 149 9.47 3.71 -3.28
C PHE A 149 8.04 3.58 -2.76
N VAL A 150 7.40 4.70 -2.45
CA VAL A 150 6.00 4.77 -2.01
C VAL A 150 5.22 5.67 -2.96
N LEU A 151 4.00 5.26 -3.28
CA LEU A 151 3.04 6.10 -3.99
C LEU A 151 2.06 6.71 -2.97
N HIS A 152 2.37 7.93 -2.54
CA HIS A 152 1.67 8.66 -1.49
C HIS A 152 0.44 9.41 -2.02
N PRO A 153 -0.77 9.27 -1.44
CA PRO A 153 -1.95 10.03 -1.80
C PRO A 153 -1.96 11.46 -1.24
N GLY A 154 -1.16 12.32 -1.88
CA GLY A 154 -1.10 13.76 -1.71
C GLY A 154 0.10 14.31 -2.49
N ILE A 155 -0.02 15.54 -3.01
CA ILE A 155 1.11 16.22 -3.67
C ILE A 155 2.10 16.69 -2.59
N CYS A 156 3.29 16.10 -2.56
CA CYS A 156 4.36 16.53 -1.66
C CYS A 156 5.19 17.68 -2.26
N PRO A 157 5.75 18.57 -1.41
CA PRO A 157 5.76 18.51 0.05
C PRO A 157 4.50 19.04 0.76
N GLU A 158 3.58 19.72 0.06
CA GLU A 158 2.47 20.45 0.66
C GLU A 158 1.48 19.56 1.41
N TYR A 159 1.20 18.36 0.88
CA TYR A 159 0.19 17.42 1.38
C TYR A 159 0.81 16.08 1.81
N ARG A 160 1.97 16.13 2.48
CA ARG A 160 2.62 14.99 3.14
C ARG A 160 1.83 14.44 4.35
N ASN A 161 2.22 13.28 4.85
CA ASN A 161 1.57 12.55 5.94
C ASN A 161 0.16 12.07 5.60
N ALA A 162 -0.56 11.55 6.60
CA ALA A 162 -1.88 10.98 6.41
C ALA A 162 -2.88 11.97 5.79
N HIS A 163 -3.69 11.45 4.86
CA HIS A 163 -4.85 12.15 4.29
C HIS A 163 -4.51 13.36 3.40
N GLY A 164 -3.39 13.32 2.66
CA GLY A 164 -2.95 14.39 1.77
C GLY A 164 -4.04 14.90 0.81
N CYS A 165 -4.60 14.03 -0.05
CA CYS A 165 -5.69 14.40 -0.97
C CYS A 165 -6.91 14.99 -0.25
N PHE A 166 -7.26 14.46 0.93
CA PHE A 166 -8.39 14.96 1.71
C PHE A 166 -8.14 16.39 2.19
N TRP A 167 -6.93 16.69 2.68
CA TRP A 167 -6.58 18.04 3.10
C TRP A 167 -6.51 19.03 1.93
N ALA A 168 -6.10 18.58 0.74
CA ALA A 168 -6.19 19.39 -0.48
C ALA A 168 -7.65 19.77 -0.79
N LEU A 169 -8.57 18.81 -0.71
CA LEU A 169 -10.00 19.05 -0.88
C LEU A 169 -10.58 20.00 0.18
N VAL A 170 -10.24 19.81 1.46
CA VAL A 170 -10.70 20.69 2.55
C VAL A 170 -10.22 22.13 2.33
N ARG A 171 -9.00 22.30 1.81
CA ARG A 171 -8.43 23.61 1.47
C ARG A 171 -8.92 24.18 0.14
N ARG A 172 -9.77 23.45 -0.59
CA ARG A 172 -10.20 23.77 -1.96
C ARG A 172 -9.04 23.93 -2.95
N ASP A 173 -7.90 23.29 -2.66
CA ASP A 173 -6.75 23.25 -3.56
C ASP A 173 -6.88 22.06 -4.51
N LEU A 174 -7.85 22.17 -5.43
CA LEU A 174 -8.18 21.09 -6.36
C LEU A 174 -7.01 20.75 -7.31
N GLY A 175 -6.12 21.71 -7.58
CA GLY A 175 -4.93 21.50 -8.41
C GLY A 175 -3.87 20.61 -7.75
N ARG A 176 -3.90 20.46 -6.43
CA ARG A 176 -2.98 19.60 -5.66
C ARG A 176 -3.63 18.32 -5.13
N VAL A 177 -4.78 17.92 -5.67
CA VAL A 177 -5.36 16.59 -5.44
C VAL A 177 -4.68 15.60 -6.38
N GLY A 178 -3.77 14.78 -5.85
CA GLY A 178 -2.99 13.87 -6.67
C GLY A 178 -2.15 12.89 -5.85
N MET A 179 -1.20 12.24 -6.49
CA MET A 179 -0.30 11.29 -5.86
C MET A 179 1.14 11.75 -6.07
N THR A 180 2.04 11.42 -5.15
CA THR A 180 3.48 11.61 -5.34
C THR A 180 4.22 10.27 -5.23
N LEU A 181 5.12 10.00 -6.16
CA LEU A 181 6.07 8.89 -6.07
C LEU A 181 7.34 9.38 -5.37
N LEU A 182 7.62 8.81 -4.20
CA LEU A 182 8.74 9.19 -3.34
C LEU A 182 9.67 7.99 -3.15
N ARG A 183 10.98 8.23 -3.14
CA ARG A 183 11.92 7.25 -2.56
C ARG A 183 11.94 7.41 -1.04
N VAL A 184 11.73 6.32 -0.32
CA VAL A 184 11.68 6.29 1.15
C VAL A 184 13.04 6.67 1.74
N ASP A 185 13.03 7.51 2.77
CA ASP A 185 14.15 7.90 3.59
C ASP A 185 13.79 7.73 5.09
N PRO A 186 14.63 8.12 6.06
CA PRO A 186 14.30 8.04 7.47
C PRO A 186 13.13 8.94 7.92
N GLY A 187 12.70 9.91 7.11
CA GLY A 187 11.57 10.78 7.42
C GLY A 187 10.25 10.22 6.89
N ILE A 188 9.16 10.98 7.08
CA ILE A 188 7.83 10.62 6.61
C ILE A 188 7.50 11.50 5.41
N ASP A 189 7.47 10.88 4.23
CA ASP A 189 7.21 11.53 2.94
C ASP A 189 8.17 12.70 2.65
N THR A 190 9.44 12.59 3.05
CA THR A 190 10.47 13.63 2.87
C THR A 190 11.51 13.31 1.81
N GLY A 191 11.56 12.06 1.34
CA GLY A 191 12.59 11.66 0.38
C GLY A 191 12.38 12.23 -1.02
N PRO A 192 13.32 11.98 -1.95
CA PRO A 192 13.28 12.54 -3.29
C PRO A 192 12.00 12.17 -4.06
N ILE A 193 11.41 13.15 -4.74
CA ILE A 193 10.20 13.04 -5.57
C ILE A 193 10.58 12.64 -6.99
N PHE A 194 9.83 11.70 -7.58
CA PHE A 194 10.04 11.20 -8.94
C PHE A 194 8.82 11.39 -9.86
N LEU A 195 7.64 11.60 -9.28
CA LEU A 195 6.39 11.91 -9.95
C LEU A 195 5.46 12.65 -8.99
#